data_AF-A0A7T8JZ16-F1
#
_entry.id   AF-A0A7T8JZ16-F1
#
_cell.length_a   1.000
_cell.length_b   1.000
_cell.length_c   1.000
_cell.angle_alpha   90.00
_cell.angle_beta   90.00
_cell.angle_gamma   90.00
#
_symmetry.space_group_name_H-M   'P 1'
#
loop_
_entity.id
_entity.type
_entity.pdbx_description
1 polymer ?
#
loop_
_entity_poly.entity_id
_entity_poly.type
_entity_poly.pdbx_seq_one_letter_code
_entity_poly.pdbx_strand_id
1 'polypeptide(L)' 'MKAVLSYVLSRDEDVSSATDHYYDDIIINLDKVCADRVKKLLVEYGLETNPWRRLTEQVCSG' A
#
# COMPACT_ATOMS: atom_id res chain seq x y z
N MET A 1 1.10 9.57 12.15
CA MET A 1 1.25 8.58 11.06
C MET A 1 0.60 9.03 9.75
N LYS A 2 -0.70 9.34 9.72
CA LYS A 2 -1.45 9.69 8.50
C LYS A 2 -0.76 10.68 7.55
N ALA A 3 -0.22 11.78 8.07
CA ALA A 3 0.45 12.80 7.25
C ALA A 3 1.76 12.30 6.59
N VAL A 4 2.54 11.50 7.32
CA VAL A 4 3.78 10.91 6.81
C VAL A 4 3.46 9.91 5.71
N LEU A 5 2.49 9.04 5.94
CA LEU A 5 2.08 8.04 4.95
C LEU A 5 1.49 8.70 3.69
N SER A 6 0.63 9.71 3.85
CA SER A 6 0.11 10.51 2.74
C SER A 6 1.24 11.14 1.93
N TYR A 7 2.23 11.71 2.63
CA TYR A 7 3.39 12.31 1.97
C TYR A 7 4.18 11.27 1.18
N VAL A 8 4.54 10.14 1.78
CA VAL A 8 5.33 9.08 1.12
C VAL A 8 4.61 8.52 -0.11
N LEU A 9 3.32 8.17 0.01
CA LEU A 9 2.56 7.63 -1.13
C LEU A 9 2.42 8.64 -2.27
N SER A 10 2.39 9.95 -1.97
CA SER A 10 2.35 11.00 -2.99
C SER A 10 3.65 11.21 -3.77
N ARG A 11 4.76 10.55 -3.38
CA ARG A 11 6.08 10.69 -4.04
C ARG A 11 6.19 9.90 -5.34
N ASP A 12 5.30 8.93 -5.55
CA ASP A 12 5.20 8.14 -6.78
C ASP A 12 3.75 8.24 -7.29
N GLU A 13 3.56 8.82 -8.47
CA GLU A 13 2.23 9.08 -9.05
C GLU A 13 1.43 7.78 -9.31
N ASP A 14 2.13 6.71 -9.74
CA ASP A 14 1.50 5.41 -9.95
C ASP A 14 1.02 4.82 -8.62
N VAL A 15 1.82 4.97 -7.57
CA VAL A 15 1.45 4.52 -6.22
C VAL A 15 0.31 5.38 -5.67
N SER A 16 0.39 6.71 -5.79
CA SER A 16 -0.64 7.62 -5.28
C SER A 16 -2.00 7.40 -5.93
N SER A 17 -2.05 7.04 -7.22
CA SER A 17 -3.30 6.80 -7.95
C SER A 17 -3.86 5.38 -7.78
N ALA A 18 -3.06 4.48 -7.21
CA ALA A 18 -3.39 3.08 -6.99
C ALA A 18 -3.50 2.70 -5.51
N THR A 19 -3.28 3.63 -4.60
CA THR A 19 -3.33 3.38 -3.15
C THR A 19 -4.26 4.35 -2.44
N ASP A 20 -4.85 3.87 -1.35
CA ASP A 20 -5.53 4.68 -0.36
C ASP A 20 -5.06 4.22 1.03
N HIS A 21 -5.26 5.03 2.07
CA HIS A 21 -4.86 4.66 3.42
C HIS A 21 -5.82 5.14 4.50
N TYR A 22 -5.87 4.36 5.57
CA TYR A 22 -6.57 4.70 6.79
C TYR A 22 -5.62 4.55 7.98
N TYR A 23 -5.16 5.68 8.51
CA TYR A 23 -4.12 5.77 9.54
C TYR A 23 -2.77 5.17 9.11
N ASP A 24 -2.55 3.90 9.37
CA ASP A 24 -1.36 3.11 9.07
C ASP A 24 -1.67 1.92 8.12
N ASP A 25 -2.95 1.62 7.88
CA ASP A 25 -3.37 0.63 6.90
C ASP A 25 -3.34 1.21 5.48
N ILE A 26 -2.76 0.46 4.54
CA ILE A 26 -2.69 0.82 3.12
C ILE A 26 -3.53 -0.18 2.33
N ILE A 27 -4.44 0.36 1.52
CA ILE A 27 -5.20 -0.39 0.53
C ILE A 27 -4.51 -0.20 -0.82
N ILE A 28 -4.21 -1.30 -1.51
CA ILE A 28 -3.49 -1.28 -2.78
C ILE A 28 -4.38 -1.89 -3.87
N ASN A 29 -4.56 -1.16 -4.96
CA ASN A 29 -5.13 -1.68 -6.19
C ASN A 29 -4.05 -2.42 -7.00
N LEU A 30 -4.05 -3.74 -6.91
CA LEU A 30 -3.06 -4.61 -7.56
C LEU A 30 -3.17 -4.67 -9.09
N ASP A 31 -4.29 -4.22 -9.67
CA ASP A 31 -4.43 -4.12 -11.13
C ASP A 31 -3.65 -2.93 -11.71
N LYS A 32 -3.34 -1.95 -10.86
CA LYS A 32 -2.60 -0.74 -11.24
C LYS A 32 -1.15 -0.76 -10.79
N VAL A 33 -0.86 -1.30 -9.61
CA VAL A 33 0.50 -1.30 -9.06
C VAL A 33 0.80 -2.58 -8.26
N CYS A 34 2.00 -3.13 -8.43
CA CYS A 34 2.45 -4.26 -7.63
C CYS A 34 2.72 -3.82 -6.18
N ALA A 35 2.32 -4.66 -5.22
CA ALA A 35 2.57 -4.41 -3.79
C ALA A 35 4.06 -4.21 -3.47
N ASP A 36 4.97 -4.87 -4.20
CA ASP A 36 6.41 -4.72 -3.98
C ASP A 36 6.95 -3.33 -4.32
N ARG A 37 6.32 -2.61 -5.27
CA ARG A 37 6.67 -1.22 -5.57
C ARG A 37 6.26 -0.31 -4.41
N VAL A 38 5.07 -0.53 -3.86
CA VAL A 38 4.59 0.20 -2.67
C VAL A 38 5.49 -0.08 -1.46
N LYS A 39 5.85 -1.35 -1.20
CA LYS A 39 6.81 -1.71 -0.14
C LYS A 39 8.15 -1.01 -0.31
N LYS A 40 8.71 -1.05 -1.52
CA LYS A 40 10.01 -0.45 -1.80
C LYS A 40 9.99 1.04 -1.51
N LEU A 41 8.94 1.73 -1.95
CA LEU A 41 8.75 3.15 -1.63
C LEU A 41 8.68 3.41 -0.13
N LEU A 42 7.95 2.59 0.63
CA LEU A 42 7.87 2.73 2.09
C LEU A 42 9.26 2.54 2.75
N VAL A 43 10.00 1.51 2.34
CA VAL A 43 11.35 1.22 2.86
C VAL A 43 12.34 2.34 2.52
N GLU A 44 12.26 2.94 1.33
CA GLU A 44 13.11 4.07 0.94
C GLU A 44 12.94 5.30 1.85
N TYR A 45 11.77 5.44 2.48
CA TYR A 45 11.47 6.49 3.45
C TYR A 45 11.55 6.01 4.91
N GLY A 46 12.14 4.84 5.16
CA GLY A 46 12.36 4.29 6.49
C GLY A 46 11.10 3.77 7.19
N LEU A 47 10.05 3.45 6.42
CA LEU A 47 8.82 2.87 6.95
C LEU A 47 8.85 1.35 6.80
N GLU A 48 8.58 0.65 7.91
CA GLU A 48 8.45 -0.79 7.94
C GLU A 48 6.99 -1.20 7.75
N THR A 49 6.76 -2.24 6.95
CA THR A 49 5.42 -2.82 6.76
C THR A 49 5.28 -4.11 7.56
N ASN A 50 4.19 -4.24 8.30
CA ASN A 50 3.77 -5.54 8.82
C ASN A 50 3.32 -6.47 7.68
N PRO A 51 3.31 -7.81 7.89
CA PRO A 51 2.81 -8.75 6.89
C PRO A 51 1.38 -8.40 6.44
N TRP A 52 1.18 -8.35 5.12
CA TRP A 52 -0.12 -8.03 4.51
C TRP A 52 -1.19 -9.00 4.98
N ARG A 53 -2.31 -8.47 5.46
CA ARG A 53 -3.56 -9.24 5.53
C ARG A 53 -4.34 -8.99 4.23
N ARG A 54 -4.57 -10.03 3.44
CA ARG A 54 -5.55 -9.96 2.34
C ARG A 54 -6.93 -9.73 2.94
N LEU A 55 -7.55 -8.59 2.64
CA LEU A 55 -8.92 -8.28 3.07
C LEU A 55 -9.99 -8.97 2.19
N THR A 56 -9.59 -9.65 1.11
CA THR A 56 -10.50 -10.39 0.21
C THR A 56 -10.01 -11.81 -0.05
N GLU A 57 -10.15 -12.67 0.95
CA GLU A 57 -10.46 -14.09 0.73
C GLU A 57 -11.84 -14.37 1.34
N GLN A 58 -12.87 -13.87 0.65
CA GLN A 58 -14.07 -14.67 0.46
C GLN A 58 -13.62 -15.84 -0.41
N VAL A 59 -13.78 -17.05 0.12
CA VAL A 59 -13.44 -18.31 -0.51
C VAL A 59 -14.11 -18.39 -1.89
N CYS A 60 -13.33 -18.48 -2.96
CA CYS A 60 -13.79 -19.16 -4.16
C CYS A 60 -13.43 -20.63 -4.00
N SER A 61 -14.42 -21.44 -3.63
CA SER A 61 -14.32 -22.90 -3.64
C SER A 61 -14.10 -23.35 -5.07
N GLY A 62 -12.95 -23.99 -5.31
CA GLY A 62 -12.70 -24.86 -6.46
C GLY A 62 -12.44 -26.26 -5.93
#